data_AF-A0A970J0V0-F1
#
_entry.id   AF-A0A970J0V0-F1
#
_cell.length_a   1.000
_cell.length_b   1.000
_cell.length_c   1.000
_cell.angle_alpha   90.00
_cell.angle_beta   90.00
_cell.angle_gamma   90.00
#
_symmetry.space_group_name_H-M   'P 1'
#
loop_
_entity.id
_entity.type
_entity.pdbx_description
1 polymer ?
#
loop_
_entity_poly.entity_id
_entity_poly.type
_entity_poly.pdbx_seq_one_letter_code
_entity_poly.pdbx_strand_id
1 'polypeptide(L)'
;KARAESYNNGELDKETTFVHAFDGKLPSEDPNDYMDIYCTLEITNRSIFDLTYIDAIVLELEPHADNVLFSTSASHHVTGTGSVFKLSKGNITFFLNIYIGDLDEAAIKELARGIKAKVIYKGEAIELKEEIIDFSRCKDITLENTLTNW
;
A
#
# COMPACT_ATOMS: atom_id res chain seq x y z
N LYS A 1 -12.57 -8.35 -5.10
CA LYS A 1 -12.50 -9.55 -5.99
C LYS A 1 -11.73 -9.33 -7.29
N ALA A 2 -12.06 -8.38 -8.16
CA ALA A 2 -11.40 -8.21 -9.47
C ALA A 2 -9.85 -8.22 -9.42
N ARG A 3 -9.22 -7.46 -8.51
CA ARG A 3 -7.75 -7.48 -8.39
C ARG A 3 -7.19 -8.79 -7.84
N ALA A 4 -7.92 -9.46 -6.94
CA ALA A 4 -7.56 -10.76 -6.38
C ALA A 4 -7.65 -11.89 -7.43
N GLU A 5 -8.57 -11.77 -8.37
CA GLU A 5 -8.65 -12.66 -9.53
C GLU A 5 -7.52 -12.39 -10.53
N SER A 6 -7.24 -11.12 -10.85
CA SER A 6 -6.08 -10.76 -11.67
C SER A 6 -4.75 -11.24 -11.06
N TYR A 7 -4.63 -11.26 -9.72
CA TYR A 7 -3.52 -11.93 -9.05
C TYR A 7 -3.46 -13.42 -9.39
N ASN A 8 -4.54 -14.18 -9.15
CA ASN A 8 -4.56 -15.63 -9.40
C ASN A 8 -4.24 -15.99 -10.86
N ASN A 9 -4.59 -15.09 -11.79
CA ASN A 9 -4.33 -15.26 -13.21
C ASN A 9 -2.92 -14.82 -13.64
N GLY A 10 -2.10 -14.31 -12.71
CA GLY A 10 -0.75 -13.83 -12.98
C GLY A 10 -0.71 -12.52 -13.78
N GLU A 11 -1.78 -11.72 -13.75
CA GLU A 11 -1.91 -10.48 -14.50
C GLU A 11 -1.29 -9.27 -13.79
N LEU A 12 -0.97 -9.40 -12.50
CA LEU A 12 -0.32 -8.34 -11.71
C LEU A 12 1.21 -8.34 -11.92
N ASP A 13 1.77 -7.14 -12.11
CA ASP A 13 3.19 -6.91 -12.44
C ASP A 13 4.12 -6.88 -11.20
N LYS A 14 5.43 -6.75 -11.43
CA LYS A 14 6.54 -6.78 -10.45
C LYS A 14 6.46 -5.78 -9.30
N GLU A 15 5.58 -4.79 -9.38
CA GLU A 15 5.33 -3.80 -8.31
C GLU A 15 4.39 -4.34 -7.22
N THR A 16 3.77 -5.50 -7.48
CA THR A 16 2.94 -6.21 -6.50
C THR A 16 3.82 -7.01 -5.55
N THR A 17 3.76 -6.68 -4.26
CA THR A 17 4.36 -7.46 -3.17
C THR A 17 3.29 -8.29 -2.47
N PHE A 18 3.48 -9.61 -2.48
CA PHE A 18 2.62 -10.53 -1.76
C PHE A 18 3.01 -10.56 -0.29
N VAL A 19 2.06 -10.18 0.57
CA VAL A 19 2.22 -10.26 2.03
C VAL A 19 1.74 -11.64 2.52
N HIS A 20 0.75 -12.24 1.84
CA HIS A 20 0.29 -13.59 2.09
C HIS A 20 -0.12 -14.27 0.79
N ALA A 21 0.20 -15.54 0.63
CA ALA A 21 -0.26 -16.34 -0.51
C ALA A 21 -1.35 -17.28 0.00
N PHE A 22 -2.57 -17.14 -0.51
CA PHE A 22 -3.62 -18.14 -0.29
C PHE A 22 -3.31 -19.32 -1.18
N ASP A 23 -3.43 -20.54 -0.65
CA ASP A 23 -3.08 -21.82 -1.30
C ASP A 23 -3.90 -22.10 -2.58
N GLY A 24 -3.73 -21.27 -3.62
CA GLY A 24 -4.42 -21.33 -4.89
C GLY A 24 -5.91 -20.98 -4.86
N LYS A 25 -6.47 -20.54 -3.72
CA LYS A 25 -7.91 -20.24 -3.60
C LYS A 25 -8.17 -19.02 -2.71
N LEU A 26 -9.02 -18.12 -3.18
CA LEU A 26 -9.46 -16.97 -2.39
C LEU A 26 -10.37 -17.39 -1.22
N PRO A 27 -10.40 -16.62 -0.10
CA PRO A 27 -11.25 -16.93 1.06
C PRO A 27 -12.75 -16.93 0.75
N SER A 28 -13.21 -16.08 -0.17
CA SER A 28 -14.63 -15.94 -0.55
C SER A 28 -14.84 -15.70 -2.04
N GLU A 29 -16.00 -16.11 -2.54
CA GLU A 29 -16.45 -15.79 -3.90
C GLU A 29 -17.25 -14.49 -3.97
N ASP A 30 -17.67 -13.91 -2.83
CA ASP A 30 -18.41 -12.65 -2.80
C ASP A 30 -17.46 -11.47 -3.01
N PRO A 31 -17.65 -10.64 -4.05
CA PRO A 31 -16.83 -9.44 -4.24
C PRO A 31 -16.89 -8.43 -3.10
N ASN A 32 -17.96 -8.42 -2.31
CA ASN A 32 -18.16 -7.50 -1.19
C ASN A 32 -17.35 -7.88 0.05
N ASP A 33 -16.81 -9.10 0.10
CA ASP A 33 -15.94 -9.54 1.19
C ASP A 33 -14.51 -9.03 1.05
N TYR A 34 -14.24 -8.15 0.09
CA TYR A 34 -12.92 -7.61 -0.20
C TYR A 34 -12.93 -6.10 -0.20
N MET A 35 -11.86 -5.50 0.32
CA MET A 35 -11.70 -4.05 0.38
C MET A 35 -10.31 -3.64 -0.09
N ASP A 36 -10.25 -2.54 -0.85
CA ASP A 36 -9.00 -1.84 -1.12
C ASP A 36 -8.77 -0.79 -0.02
N ILE A 37 -7.65 -0.89 0.68
CA ILE A 37 -7.17 0.17 1.58
C ILE A 37 -6.14 1.00 0.84
N TYR A 38 -6.41 2.29 0.71
CA TYR A 38 -5.46 3.25 0.15
C TYR A 38 -4.69 3.92 1.28
N CYS A 39 -3.37 3.85 1.22
CA CYS A 39 -2.47 4.47 2.18
C CYS A 39 -1.71 5.59 1.47
N THR A 40 -1.84 6.82 1.98
CA THR A 40 -1.11 7.98 1.46
C THR A 40 -0.10 8.46 2.48
N LEU A 41 1.16 8.59 2.08
CA LEU A 41 2.24 9.14 2.88
C LEU A 41 2.64 10.52 2.33
N GLU A 42 2.65 11.54 3.20
CA GLU A 42 3.29 12.82 2.88
C GLU A 42 4.80 12.68 3.07
N ILE A 43 5.55 12.91 2.00
CA ILE A 43 7.00 12.88 1.98
C ILE A 43 7.50 14.32 1.97
N THR A 44 8.41 14.64 2.89
CA THR A 44 9.12 15.92 2.90
C THR A 44 10.58 15.70 2.52
N ASN A 45 10.98 16.12 1.31
CA ASN A 45 12.37 16.11 0.91
C ASN A 45 13.08 17.36 1.45
N ARG A 46 13.86 17.19 2.52
CA ARG A 46 14.69 18.26 3.11
C ARG A 46 16.08 18.38 2.48
N SER A 47 16.40 17.52 1.51
CA SER A 47 17.66 17.54 0.78
C SER A 47 17.68 18.67 -0.24
N ILE A 48 18.90 19.12 -0.58
CA ILE A 48 19.16 20.00 -1.73
C ILE A 48 19.21 19.24 -3.05
N PHE A 49 19.16 17.91 -3.00
CA PHE A 49 19.13 17.01 -4.17
C PHE A 49 17.72 16.48 -4.40
N ASP A 50 17.40 16.21 -5.66
CA ASP A 50 16.12 15.62 -6.03
C ASP A 50 16.06 14.14 -5.64
N LEU A 51 14.87 13.67 -5.28
CA LEU A 51 14.58 12.24 -5.21
C LEU A 51 14.33 11.75 -6.64
N THR A 52 15.02 10.68 -7.02
CA THR A 52 14.98 10.07 -8.36
C THR A 52 14.03 8.87 -8.42
N TYR A 53 13.74 8.29 -7.26
CA TYR A 53 12.87 7.14 -7.12
C TYR A 53 12.30 7.12 -5.70
N ILE A 54 11.01 6.85 -5.60
CA ILE A 54 10.30 6.58 -4.36
C ILE A 54 9.32 5.45 -4.63
N ASP A 55 9.30 4.50 -3.72
CA ASP A 55 8.40 3.36 -3.74
C ASP A 55 7.91 3.08 -2.32
N ALA A 56 6.69 2.58 -2.19
CA ALA A 56 6.09 2.26 -0.90
C ALA A 56 5.18 1.04 -1.02
N ILE A 57 5.48 0.00 -0.25
CA ILE A 57 4.74 -1.27 -0.23
C ILE A 57 4.33 -1.60 1.20
N VAL A 58 3.15 -2.19 1.41
CA VAL A 58 2.82 -2.80 2.71
C VAL A 58 3.65 -4.05 2.89
N LEU A 59 4.33 -4.15 4.03
CA LEU A 59 5.12 -5.32 4.44
C LEU A 59 4.32 -6.26 5.34
N GLU A 60 3.60 -5.68 6.28
CA GLU A 60 2.96 -6.43 7.36
C GLU A 60 1.62 -5.78 7.72
N LEU A 61 0.75 -6.63 8.25
CA LEU A 61 -0.53 -6.25 8.83
C LEU A 61 -0.74 -7.07 10.10
N GLU A 62 -0.68 -6.43 11.27
CA GLU A 62 -0.94 -7.09 12.56
C GLU A 62 -2.15 -6.43 13.25
N PRO A 63 -3.05 -7.15 13.93
CA PRO A 63 -3.00 -8.58 14.23
C PRO A 63 -3.69 -9.48 13.18
N HIS A 64 -4.20 -8.91 12.08
CA HIS A 64 -5.02 -9.62 11.09
C HIS A 64 -4.25 -10.01 9.82
N ALA A 65 -3.06 -10.59 9.99
CA ALA A 65 -2.16 -10.89 8.87
C ALA A 65 -2.81 -11.80 7.80
N ASP A 66 -3.65 -12.73 8.23
CA ASP A 66 -4.33 -13.71 7.37
C ASP A 66 -5.39 -13.08 6.44
N ASN A 67 -5.75 -11.83 6.67
CA ASN A 67 -6.72 -11.10 5.86
C ASN A 67 -6.08 -10.38 4.67
N VAL A 68 -4.74 -10.30 4.58
CA VAL A 68 -4.07 -9.60 3.47
C VAL A 68 -3.97 -10.49 2.25
N LEU A 69 -4.45 -10.01 1.10
CA LEU A 69 -4.23 -10.69 -0.18
C LEU A 69 -2.88 -10.32 -0.79
N PHE A 70 -2.66 -9.04 -1.03
CA PHE A 70 -1.40 -8.50 -1.56
C PHE A 70 -1.37 -6.99 -1.40
N SER A 71 -0.17 -6.43 -1.47
CA SER A 71 0.05 -5.00 -1.61
C SER A 71 0.64 -4.70 -2.97
N THR A 72 0.32 -3.54 -3.52
CA THR A 72 1.12 -2.99 -4.61
C THR A 72 1.39 -1.54 -4.31
N SER A 73 2.57 -1.13 -4.70
CA SER A 73 2.88 0.29 -4.74
C SER A 73 2.33 0.92 -6.01
N ALA A 74 2.19 2.24 -5.98
CA ALA A 74 2.38 3.02 -7.18
C ALA A 74 3.86 3.42 -7.18
N SER A 75 4.71 2.68 -7.89
CA SER A 75 6.11 3.09 -8.01
C SER A 75 6.16 4.41 -8.77
N HIS A 76 6.90 5.40 -8.25
CA HIS A 76 7.11 6.66 -8.94
C HIS A 76 8.55 6.69 -9.44
N HIS A 77 8.75 6.28 -10.69
CA HIS A 77 9.92 6.73 -11.43
C HIS A 77 9.81 8.23 -11.60
N VAL A 78 10.73 8.97 -10.97
CA VAL A 78 10.74 10.43 -10.99
C VAL A 78 11.28 10.90 -12.35
N THR A 79 10.58 10.56 -13.42
CA THR A 79 10.83 11.02 -14.78
C THR A 79 9.63 11.85 -15.23
N GLY A 80 9.55 13.08 -14.71
CA GLY A 80 8.61 14.11 -15.17
C GLY A 80 7.26 14.13 -14.44
N THR A 81 6.94 15.31 -13.88
CA THR A 81 5.64 15.72 -13.34
C THR A 81 4.98 14.76 -12.34
N GLY A 82 5.63 14.61 -11.18
CA GLY A 82 5.07 13.98 -9.97
C GLY A 82 6.07 13.93 -8.81
N SER A 83 7.17 14.67 -8.93
CA SER A 83 8.42 14.48 -8.20
C SER A 83 8.41 15.13 -6.83
N VAL A 84 8.95 14.44 -5.82
CA VAL A 84 9.38 15.09 -4.58
C VAL A 84 10.74 15.76 -4.84
N PHE A 85 10.69 16.93 -5.48
CA PHE A 85 11.85 17.80 -5.74
C PHE A 85 12.60 18.17 -4.45
N LYS A 86 13.84 18.67 -4.60
CA LYS A 86 14.60 19.24 -3.48
C LYS A 86 13.77 20.27 -2.73
N LEU A 87 13.86 20.24 -1.41
CA LEU A 87 13.17 21.17 -0.50
C LEU A 87 11.64 21.25 -0.73
N SER A 88 11.02 20.16 -1.18
CA SER A 88 9.59 20.10 -1.46
C SER A 88 8.88 19.02 -0.65
N LYS A 89 7.55 19.02 -0.79
CA LYS A 89 6.68 17.95 -0.33
C LYS A 89 6.03 17.25 -1.52
N GLY A 90 5.70 15.99 -1.35
CA GLY A 90 4.83 15.27 -2.25
C GLY A 90 4.17 14.11 -1.53
N ASN A 91 3.23 13.47 -2.21
CA ASN A 91 2.50 12.33 -1.66
C ASN A 91 2.83 11.09 -2.48
N ILE A 92 2.97 9.96 -1.79
CA ILE A 92 2.92 8.64 -2.43
C ILE A 92 1.69 7.92 -1.91
N THR A 93 0.95 7.32 -2.83
CA THR A 93 -0.19 6.45 -2.51
C THR A 93 0.15 5.03 -2.92
N PHE A 94 -0.08 4.10 -2.02
CA PHE A 94 -0.03 2.66 -2.28
C PHE A 94 -1.31 2.04 -1.75
N PHE A 95 -1.59 0.82 -2.16
CA PHE A 95 -2.80 0.16 -1.69
C PHE A 95 -2.58 -1.29 -1.28
N LEU A 96 -3.52 -1.76 -0.48
CA LEU A 96 -3.60 -3.11 0.06
C LEU A 96 -4.97 -3.67 -0.31
N ASN A 97 -5.01 -4.83 -0.95
CA ASN A 97 -6.26 -5.56 -1.12
C ASN A 97 -6.38 -6.57 0.03
N ILE A 98 -7.49 -6.49 0.77
CA ILE A 98 -7.73 -7.32 1.95
C ILE A 98 -9.07 -8.04 1.86
N TYR A 99 -9.15 -9.19 2.52
CA TYR A 99 -10.37 -9.91 2.83
C TYR A 99 -10.98 -9.40 4.14
N ILE A 100 -12.24 -8.97 4.11
CA ILE A 100 -12.97 -8.39 5.24
C ILE A 100 -14.28 -9.12 5.56
N GLY A 101 -14.61 -10.23 4.89
CA GLY A 101 -15.92 -10.89 5.02
C GLY A 101 -16.31 -11.27 6.46
N ASP A 102 -15.33 -11.52 7.32
CA ASP A 102 -15.53 -11.86 8.74
C ASP A 102 -15.27 -10.69 9.71
N LEU A 103 -15.00 -9.48 9.21
CA LEU A 103 -14.60 -8.34 10.02
C LEU A 103 -15.71 -7.29 10.14
N ASP A 104 -15.92 -6.80 11.36
CA ASP A 104 -16.75 -5.62 11.59
C ASP A 104 -15.96 -4.31 11.34
N GLU A 105 -16.66 -3.17 11.34
CA GLU A 105 -16.06 -1.86 11.10
C GLU A 105 -14.93 -1.52 12.10
N ALA A 106 -15.04 -1.98 13.35
CA ALA A 106 -14.01 -1.72 14.36
C ALA A 106 -12.75 -2.55 14.08
N ALA A 107 -12.92 -3.82 13.70
CA ALA A 107 -11.82 -4.69 13.31
C ALA A 107 -11.13 -4.18 12.04
N ILE A 108 -11.88 -3.67 11.05
CA ILE A 108 -11.31 -3.05 9.85
C ILE A 108 -10.45 -1.82 10.20
N LYS A 109 -10.86 -1.00 11.18
CA LYS A 109 -10.06 0.15 11.64
C LYS A 109 -8.79 -0.26 12.38
N GLU A 110 -8.88 -1.27 13.24
CA GLU A 110 -7.71 -1.83 13.92
C GLU A 110 -6.73 -2.46 12.93
N LEU A 111 -7.25 -3.14 11.92
CA LEU A 111 -6.48 -3.67 10.80
C LEU A 111 -5.69 -2.55 10.11
N ALA A 112 -6.33 -1.43 9.76
CA ALA A 112 -5.64 -0.31 9.11
C ALA A 112 -4.52 0.31 9.98
N ARG A 113 -4.66 0.28 11.31
CA ARG A 113 -3.59 0.70 12.26
C ARG A 113 -2.43 -0.29 12.31
N GLY A 114 -2.71 -1.55 12.00
CA GLY A 114 -1.74 -2.63 11.93
C GLY A 114 -0.76 -2.59 10.77
N ILE A 115 -0.97 -1.68 9.81
CA ILE A 115 -0.19 -1.61 8.59
C ILE A 115 1.22 -1.13 8.90
N LYS A 116 2.22 -1.90 8.46
CA LYS A 116 3.60 -1.43 8.35
C LYS A 116 3.99 -1.41 6.88
N ALA A 117 4.48 -0.27 6.41
CA ALA A 117 4.90 -0.09 5.03
C ALA A 117 6.41 0.09 4.91
N LYS A 118 7.05 -0.58 3.94
CA LYS A 118 8.41 -0.24 3.51
C LYS A 118 8.32 0.92 2.55
N VAL A 119 9.07 1.97 2.82
CA VAL A 119 9.33 3.05 1.87
C VAL A 119 10.77 2.93 1.40
N ILE A 120 10.96 2.81 0.09
CA ILE A 120 12.26 2.74 -0.55
C ILE A 120 12.44 4.02 -1.34
N TYR A 121 13.56 4.72 -1.17
CA TYR A 121 13.81 5.94 -1.92
C TYR A 121 15.28 6.10 -2.29
N LYS A 122 15.54 6.79 -3.40
CA LYS A 122 16.88 7.07 -3.91
C LYS A 122 16.95 8.51 -4.40
N GLY A 123 18.01 9.22 -4.00
CA GLY A 123 18.29 10.58 -4.48
C GLY A 123 19.43 10.61 -5.50
N GLU A 124 19.61 11.73 -6.18
CA GLU A 124 20.72 11.90 -7.16
C GLU A 124 22.10 11.68 -6.53
N ALA A 125 22.27 12.10 -5.26
CA ALA A 125 23.51 11.98 -4.50
C ALA A 125 23.36 11.05 -3.28
N ILE A 126 22.27 10.29 -3.19
CA ILE A 126 21.97 9.41 -2.06
C ILE A 126 21.81 7.99 -2.60
N GLU A 127 22.51 7.05 -1.99
CA GLU A 127 22.27 5.62 -2.24
C GLU A 127 20.83 5.23 -1.89
N LEU A 128 20.40 4.06 -2.34
CA LEU A 128 19.07 3.54 -2.03
C LEU A 128 18.93 3.42 -0.50
N LYS A 129 17.88 4.06 0.04
CA LYS A 129 17.52 4.02 1.45
C LYS A 129 16.17 3.36 1.62
N GLU A 130 16.00 2.74 2.77
CA GLU A 130 14.78 2.06 3.17
C GLU A 130 14.36 2.54 4.55
N GLU A 131 13.06 2.74 4.73
CA GLU A 131 12.44 3.09 6.01
C GLU A 131 11.16 2.27 6.20
N ILE A 132 10.85 1.92 7.45
CA ILE A 132 9.59 1.24 7.79
C ILE A 132 8.69 2.25 8.48
N ILE A 133 7.52 2.48 7.90
CA ILE A 133 6.48 3.35 8.45
C ILE A 133 5.43 2.49 9.14
N ASP A 134 5.21 2.74 10.42
CA ASP A 134 4.25 2.06 11.28
C ASP A 134 3.00 2.92 11.45
N PHE A 135 1.88 2.49 10.86
CA PHE A 135 0.63 3.24 10.82
C PHE A 135 -0.10 3.25 12.17
N SER A 136 0.33 2.44 13.15
CA SER A 136 -0.22 2.50 14.52
C SER A 136 0.04 3.86 15.18
N ARG A 137 1.01 4.61 14.64
CA ARG A 137 1.41 5.95 15.11
C ARG A 137 0.75 7.09 14.33
N CYS A 138 0.02 6.78 13.25
CA CYS A 138 -0.70 7.79 12.48
C CYS A 138 -1.91 8.28 13.27
N LYS A 139 -2.03 9.60 13.41
CA LYS A 139 -3.17 10.22 14.13
C LYS A 139 -4.48 10.13 13.33
N ASP A 140 -4.38 10.20 12.01
CA ASP A 140 -5.52 10.24 11.10
C ASP A 140 -5.37 9.09 10.09
N ILE A 141 -6.33 8.17 10.09
CA ILE A 141 -6.47 7.12 9.08
C ILE A 141 -7.82 7.35 8.41
N THR A 142 -7.79 7.70 7.12
CA THR A 142 -9.00 7.83 6.31
C THR A 142 -9.18 6.55 5.51
N LEU A 143 -10.26 5.82 5.77
CA LEU A 143 -10.67 4.66 4.98
C LEU A 143 -11.77 5.10 4.03
N GLU A 144 -11.46 5.18 2.74
CA GLU A 144 -12.45 5.46 1.70
C GLU A 144 -12.93 4.14 1.11
N ASN A 145 -14.15 3.74 1.45
CA ASN A 145 -14.78 2.59 0.83
C ASN A 145 -15.30 2.99 -0.55
N THR A 146 -14.56 2.68 -1.60
CA THR A 146 -15.01 2.91 -2.99
C THR A 146 -15.98 1.81 -3.40
N LEU A 147 -17.17 1.78 -2.80
CA LEU A 147 -18.29 1.01 -3.32
C LEU A 147 -18.70 1.64 -4.65
N THR A 148 -18.14 1.13 -5.75
CA THR A 148 -18.69 1.38 -7.08
C THR A 148 -19.99 0.59 -7.17
N ASN A 149 -21.09 1.24 -6.84
CA ASN A 149 -22.42 0.77 -7.22
C ASN A 149 -22.45 0.68 -8.75
N TRP A 150 -22.52 -0.54 -9.28
CA TRP A 150 -22.84 -0.82 -10.68
C TRP A 150 -24.35 -0.92 -10.85
#